data_AF-A0A9C6THU0-F1
#
_entry.id   AF-A0A9C6THU0-F1
#
_cell.length_a   1.000
_cell.length_b   1.000
_cell.length_c   1.000
_cell.angle_alpha   90.00
_cell.angle_beta   90.00
_cell.angle_gamma   90.00
#
_symmetry.space_group_name_H-M   'P 1'
#
loop_
_entity.id
_entity.type
_entity.pdbx_description
1 polymer ?
#
loop_
_entity_poly.entity_id
_entity_poly.type
_entity_poly.pdbx_seq_one_letter_code
_entity_poly.pdbx_strand_id
1 'polypeptide(L)'
;MVQTFWDHLILCCKTEVIKNDLSPQWKPVFLNIQQVGGKYVELRDLDTVEALSFFRFYYIRDNPLILECYNFNTNGKHDLIGKVQKSLAELVKLHASGQGGTLFLPTGGGRNSHNKVLKSRVYLDKFSESVQYSFLDYLSAGFELNFMVAIDFTASNGNPRLPDSLHYIDPSGRPNTYQKVEGIQGIMMAYTSALLNVSLAGPTLFGPVISNAALIASQSVATGARKYFVLLISQMEW
;
A
#
# COMPACT_ATOMS: atom_id res chain seq x y z
N MET A 1 -3.34 -18.94 29.13
CA MET A 1 -2.61 -17.65 28.95
C MET A 1 -1.48 -17.84 27.93
N VAL A 2 -1.82 -18.15 26.66
CA VAL A 2 -0.84 -18.39 25.56
C VAL A 2 -1.31 -17.74 24.24
N GLN A 3 -2.31 -16.86 24.28
CA GLN A 3 -2.92 -16.31 23.06
C GLN A 3 -2.43 -14.89 22.68
N THR A 4 -1.64 -14.20 23.51
CA THR A 4 -1.41 -12.74 23.36
C THR A 4 -0.05 -12.33 22.77
N PHE A 5 0.83 -13.26 22.39
CA PHE A 5 2.15 -12.88 21.85
C PHE A 5 2.17 -12.68 20.33
N TRP A 6 1.17 -13.16 19.61
CA TRP A 6 1.09 -13.07 18.14
C TRP A 6 0.33 -11.84 17.63
N ASP A 7 -0.36 -11.10 18.51
CA ASP A 7 -1.14 -9.90 18.16
C ASP A 7 -0.29 -8.64 17.91
N HIS A 8 1.04 -8.75 17.92
CA HIS A 8 1.96 -7.61 17.81
C HIS A 8 2.97 -7.71 16.67
N LEU A 9 2.92 -8.77 15.85
CA LEU A 9 3.75 -8.90 14.65
C LEU A 9 3.03 -8.37 13.43
N ILE A 10 3.53 -7.27 12.88
CA ILE A 10 3.01 -6.71 11.63
C ILE A 10 3.93 -7.15 10.50
N LEU A 11 3.37 -7.83 9.50
CA LEU A 11 4.09 -8.14 8.26
C LEU A 11 4.41 -6.83 7.53
N CYS A 12 5.69 -6.51 7.40
CA CYS A 12 6.16 -5.28 6.76
C CYS A 12 6.44 -5.47 5.28
N CYS A 13 7.06 -6.59 4.89
CA CYS A 13 7.31 -6.91 3.49
C CYS A 13 7.48 -8.41 3.26
N LYS A 14 7.45 -8.78 1.97
CA LYS A 14 7.67 -10.14 1.47
C LYS A 14 8.52 -10.05 0.20
N THR A 15 9.47 -10.96 0.04
CA THR A 15 10.20 -11.10 -1.24
C THR A 15 9.41 -11.88 -2.27
N GLU A 16 9.86 -11.88 -3.52
CA GLU A 16 9.41 -12.82 -4.52
C GLU A 16 9.76 -14.27 -4.17
N VAL A 17 9.06 -15.21 -4.80
CA VAL A 17 9.40 -16.64 -4.71
C VAL A 17 10.47 -16.94 -5.73
N ILE A 18 11.62 -17.47 -5.29
CA ILE A 18 12.66 -17.96 -6.19
C ILE A 18 12.55 -19.48 -6.27
N LYS A 19 12.53 -20.00 -7.50
CA LYS A 19 12.38 -21.43 -7.76
C LYS A 19 13.75 -22.10 -7.87
N ASN A 20 13.90 -23.25 -7.21
CA ASN A 20 15.04 -24.15 -7.37
C ASN A 20 16.40 -23.47 -7.13
N ASP A 21 16.46 -22.55 -6.17
CA ASP A 21 17.68 -21.85 -5.78
C ASP A 21 17.90 -22.01 -4.28
N LEU A 22 19.08 -22.52 -3.91
CA LEU A 22 19.50 -22.76 -2.53
C LEU A 22 20.40 -21.64 -2.01
N SER A 23 20.76 -20.72 -2.89
CA SER A 23 21.44 -19.46 -2.62
C SER A 23 20.65 -18.28 -3.21
N PRO A 24 19.33 -18.19 -2.94
CA PRO A 24 18.46 -17.21 -3.58
C PRO A 24 18.95 -15.78 -3.33
N GLN A 25 19.00 -15.02 -4.41
CA GLN A 25 19.22 -13.57 -4.39
C GLN A 25 17.92 -12.88 -4.78
N TRP A 26 17.22 -12.37 -3.77
CA TRP A 26 15.98 -11.63 -4.00
C TRP A 26 16.23 -10.21 -4.46
N LYS A 27 15.24 -9.65 -5.15
CA LYS A 27 15.20 -8.23 -5.44
C LYS A 27 15.21 -7.41 -4.15
N PRO A 28 15.75 -6.19 -4.20
CA PRO A 28 15.72 -5.26 -3.07
C PRO A 28 14.32 -5.08 -2.49
N VAL A 29 14.23 -5.10 -1.16
CA VAL A 29 13.01 -4.74 -0.41
C VAL A 29 13.17 -3.39 0.26
N PHE A 30 12.06 -2.64 0.33
CA PHE A 30 12.02 -1.32 0.95
C PHE A 30 11.28 -1.39 2.28
N LEU A 31 11.91 -0.86 3.32
CA LEU A 31 11.33 -0.79 4.67
C LEU A 31 11.06 0.67 5.02
N ASN A 32 9.77 1.06 5.10
CA ASN A 32 9.39 2.43 5.47
C ASN A 32 9.52 2.63 6.98
N ILE A 33 10.26 3.67 7.32
CA ILE A 33 10.69 4.06 8.65
C ILE A 33 9.61 4.59 9.55
N GLN A 34 8.57 5.20 9.01
CA GLN A 34 7.54 5.82 9.84
C GLN A 34 6.70 4.77 10.59
N GLN A 35 6.94 3.46 10.34
CA GLN A 35 6.45 2.34 11.13
C GLN A 35 7.56 1.60 11.94
N VAL A 36 8.86 1.84 11.69
CA VAL A 36 9.97 0.99 12.20
C VAL A 36 11.31 1.73 12.51
N GLY A 37 11.48 3.04 12.29
CA GLY A 37 12.83 3.62 12.37
C GLY A 37 13.75 3.08 11.25
N GLY A 38 13.16 2.73 10.13
CA GLY A 38 13.73 1.95 9.03
C GLY A 38 15.00 2.46 8.35
N LYS A 39 15.49 1.56 7.52
CA LYS A 39 16.72 1.57 6.74
C LYS A 39 16.57 0.36 5.82
N TYR A 40 17.25 0.40 4.68
CA TYR A 40 17.23 -0.66 3.68
C TYR A 40 17.83 -1.96 4.21
N VAL A 41 17.41 -3.13 3.72
CA VAL A 41 18.04 -4.42 4.05
C VAL A 41 17.92 -5.36 2.86
N GLU A 42 19.04 -5.78 2.28
CA GLU A 42 19.15 -6.97 1.42
C GLU A 42 19.48 -8.21 2.28
N LEU A 43 19.13 -9.42 1.89
CA LEU A 43 19.37 -10.64 2.69
C LEU A 43 19.69 -11.83 1.77
N ARG A 44 20.71 -12.65 2.09
CA ARG A 44 21.20 -13.85 1.35
C ARG A 44 21.37 -15.01 2.33
N ASP A 45 21.29 -16.30 2.00
CA ASP A 45 21.69 -17.35 2.97
C ASP A 45 22.67 -18.42 2.43
N LEU A 46 23.59 -18.96 3.26
CA LEU A 46 24.51 -20.07 2.93
C LEU A 46 24.19 -21.36 3.70
N ASP A 47 23.96 -22.40 2.89
CA ASP A 47 24.04 -23.85 3.11
C ASP A 47 22.80 -24.66 3.59
N THR A 48 22.39 -25.50 2.63
CA THR A 48 21.78 -26.85 2.66
C THR A 48 20.25 -27.06 2.60
N VAL A 49 19.91 -27.88 1.59
CA VAL A 49 18.70 -28.66 1.22
C VAL A 49 17.58 -27.94 0.45
N GLU A 50 17.13 -28.61 -0.62
CA GLU A 50 16.22 -28.20 -1.71
C GLU A 50 14.93 -27.48 -1.28
N ALA A 51 14.66 -26.24 -1.77
CA ALA A 51 13.40 -25.53 -1.51
C ALA A 51 13.06 -24.40 -2.52
N LEU A 52 11.76 -24.14 -2.71
CA LEU A 52 11.19 -22.97 -3.38
C LEU A 52 11.06 -21.84 -2.34
N SER A 53 11.97 -20.87 -2.24
CA SER A 53 12.04 -20.05 -1.01
C SER A 53 11.54 -18.60 -1.14
N PHE A 54 10.93 -18.04 -0.08
CA PHE A 54 10.67 -16.59 0.08
C PHE A 54 10.81 -16.13 1.56
N PHE A 55 11.10 -14.85 1.77
CA PHE A 55 11.17 -14.26 3.11
C PHE A 55 9.93 -13.45 3.48
N ARG A 56 9.53 -13.50 4.76
CA ARG A 56 8.63 -12.54 5.41
C ARG A 56 9.38 -11.76 6.46
N PHE A 57 9.06 -10.48 6.55
CA PHE A 57 9.64 -9.55 7.51
C PHE A 57 8.57 -9.06 8.46
N TYR A 58 8.77 -9.22 9.76
CA TYR A 58 7.87 -8.69 10.77
C TYR A 58 8.58 -7.68 11.66
N TYR A 59 7.85 -6.66 12.10
CA TYR A 59 8.32 -5.68 13.07
C TYR A 59 7.49 -5.69 14.35
N ILE A 60 8.16 -5.37 15.47
CA ILE A 60 7.58 -5.07 16.77
C ILE A 60 8.03 -3.66 17.14
N ARG A 61 7.09 -2.76 17.50
CA ARG A 61 7.41 -1.43 18.07
C ARG A 61 8.39 -1.64 19.23
N ASP A 62 9.65 -1.27 19.02
CA ASP A 62 10.77 -1.35 19.98
C ASP A 62 11.58 -2.67 20.07
N ASN A 63 11.44 -3.63 19.13
CA ASN A 63 12.20 -4.89 19.16
C ASN A 63 12.60 -5.38 17.73
N PRO A 64 13.61 -6.26 17.59
CA PRO A 64 14.34 -6.53 16.34
C PRO A 64 13.46 -7.11 15.23
N LEU A 65 13.87 -6.86 13.98
CA LEU A 65 13.23 -7.42 12.79
C LEU A 65 13.28 -8.94 12.86
N ILE A 66 12.15 -9.57 12.56
CA ILE A 66 12.05 -11.01 12.40
C ILE A 66 12.04 -11.32 10.90
N LEU A 67 13.00 -12.12 10.47
CA LEU A 67 13.17 -12.56 9.10
C LEU A 67 12.86 -14.07 9.09
N GLU A 68 11.80 -14.45 8.40
CA GLU A 68 11.36 -15.85 8.30
C GLU A 68 11.45 -16.31 6.84
N CYS A 69 12.28 -17.33 6.58
CA CYS A 69 12.41 -17.98 5.28
C CYS A 69 11.45 -19.16 5.18
N TYR A 70 10.69 -19.21 4.10
CA TYR A 70 9.66 -20.21 3.86
C TYR A 70 9.87 -20.95 2.55
N ASN A 71 9.61 -22.25 2.55
CA ASN A 71 9.38 -23.04 1.35
C ASN A 71 7.94 -22.81 0.87
N PHE A 72 7.81 -22.32 -0.36
CA PHE A 72 6.58 -22.01 -1.04
C PHE A 72 5.91 -23.29 -1.52
N ASN A 73 4.63 -23.40 -1.16
CA ASN A 73 3.76 -24.49 -1.54
C ASN A 73 2.54 -23.89 -2.22
N THR A 74 2.13 -24.45 -3.35
CA THR A 74 0.98 -23.96 -4.14
C THR A 74 -0.35 -24.09 -3.40
N ASN A 75 -0.42 -24.93 -2.38
CA ASN A 75 -1.58 -25.10 -1.50
C ASN A 75 -1.77 -23.96 -0.47
N GLY A 76 -0.87 -22.97 -0.43
CA GLY A 76 -0.91 -21.85 0.52
C GLY A 76 -0.38 -22.15 1.92
N LYS A 77 -0.07 -23.41 2.24
CA LYS A 77 0.54 -23.82 3.51
C LYS A 77 2.05 -23.96 3.33
N HIS A 78 2.77 -22.87 3.60
CA HIS A 78 4.21 -22.79 3.43
C HIS A 78 4.97 -23.37 4.63
N ASP A 79 6.08 -24.07 4.37
CA ASP A 79 6.90 -24.68 5.42
C ASP A 79 8.01 -23.72 5.86
N LEU A 80 8.17 -23.49 7.16
CA LEU A 80 9.25 -22.64 7.67
C LEU A 80 10.60 -23.35 7.49
N ILE A 81 11.50 -22.73 6.74
CA ILE A 81 12.90 -23.20 6.56
C ILE A 81 13.74 -22.74 7.74
N GLY A 82 13.58 -21.48 8.17
CA GLY A 82 14.33 -20.92 9.29
C GLY A 82 13.95 -19.48 9.58
N LYS A 83 14.30 -19.04 10.78
CA LYS A 83 14.00 -17.71 11.31
C LYS A 83 15.24 -17.10 11.92
N VAL A 84 15.44 -15.81 11.73
CA VAL A 84 16.39 -15.02 12.51
C VAL A 84 15.72 -13.77 13.02
N GLN A 85 16.17 -13.32 14.18
CA GLN A 85 15.68 -12.11 14.83
C GLN A 85 16.87 -11.19 15.09
N LYS A 86 16.94 -10.09 14.35
CA LYS A 86 18.05 -9.12 14.40
C LYS A 86 17.54 -7.70 14.19
N SER A 87 18.07 -6.76 14.96
CA SER A 87 17.83 -5.35 14.72
C SER A 87 18.51 -4.92 13.43
N LEU A 88 18.03 -3.82 12.87
CA LEU A 88 18.60 -3.24 11.67
C LEU A 88 20.08 -2.83 11.85
N ALA A 89 20.41 -2.33 13.04
CA ALA A 89 21.79 -2.01 13.41
C ALA A 89 22.69 -3.25 13.45
N GLU A 90 22.18 -4.40 13.91
CA GLU A 90 22.93 -5.66 13.87
C GLU A 90 23.12 -6.16 12.44
N LEU A 91 22.09 -6.08 11.58
CA LEU A 91 22.20 -6.48 10.18
C LEU A 91 23.26 -5.64 9.44
N VAL A 92 23.29 -4.33 9.66
CA VAL A 92 24.32 -3.43 9.09
C VAL A 92 25.71 -3.78 9.59
N LYS A 93 25.87 -4.10 10.89
CA LYS A 93 27.16 -4.55 11.45
C LYS A 93 27.62 -5.87 10.81
N LEU A 94 26.69 -6.82 10.65
CA LEU A 94 26.95 -8.09 9.99
C LEU A 94 27.42 -7.88 8.54
N HIS A 95 26.72 -7.03 7.77
CA HIS A 95 27.13 -6.61 6.42
C HIS A 95 28.55 -6.03 6.39
N ALA A 96 28.83 -5.03 7.24
CA ALA A 96 30.14 -4.39 7.30
C ALA A 96 31.28 -5.37 7.67
N SER A 97 30.97 -6.42 8.42
CA SER A 97 31.92 -7.48 8.80
C SER A 97 31.97 -8.67 7.83
N GLY A 98 31.14 -8.68 6.77
CA GLY A 98 31.02 -9.81 5.84
C GLY A 98 30.45 -11.09 6.47
N GLN A 99 29.74 -10.99 7.59
CA GLN A 99 29.17 -12.13 8.32
C GLN A 99 27.67 -12.27 8.05
N GLY A 100 27.18 -13.51 8.07
CA GLY A 100 25.74 -13.81 8.02
C GLY A 100 25.16 -14.12 9.40
N GLY A 101 23.93 -13.73 9.67
CA GLY A 101 23.15 -14.12 10.84
C GLY A 101 22.55 -15.51 10.71
N THR A 102 22.96 -16.43 11.58
CA THR A 102 22.47 -17.83 11.58
C THR A 102 20.94 -17.92 11.71
N LEU A 103 20.31 -18.81 10.94
CA LEU A 103 18.89 -19.13 11.06
C LEU A 103 18.64 -20.17 12.14
N PHE A 104 17.42 -20.17 12.65
CA PHE A 104 16.97 -21.07 13.70
C PHE A 104 15.58 -21.64 13.38
N LEU A 105 15.31 -22.87 13.82
CA LEU A 105 13.96 -23.45 13.80
C LEU A 105 13.39 -23.56 15.22
N PRO A 106 12.12 -23.19 15.44
CA PRO A 106 11.43 -23.46 16.69
C PRO A 106 11.26 -24.97 16.90
N THR A 107 11.73 -25.50 18.02
CA THR A 107 11.54 -26.91 18.40
C THR A 107 10.36 -26.99 19.37
N GLY A 108 9.29 -27.72 18.99
CA GLY A 108 8.01 -27.69 19.69
C GLY A 108 8.02 -28.24 21.14
N GLY A 109 7.37 -27.50 22.05
CA GLY A 109 6.43 -28.06 23.04
C GLY A 109 6.93 -28.65 24.37
N GLY A 110 8.20 -28.51 24.75
CA GLY A 110 8.71 -28.96 26.06
C GLY A 110 9.21 -27.81 26.94
N ARG A 111 9.25 -28.00 28.27
CA ARG A 111 9.71 -27.01 29.28
C ARG A 111 11.13 -26.45 29.03
N ASN A 112 11.90 -27.05 28.12
CA ASN A 112 13.21 -26.60 27.62
C ASN A 112 13.20 -26.40 26.10
N SER A 113 12.27 -25.60 25.56
CA SER A 113 12.24 -25.26 24.13
C SER A 113 13.40 -24.32 23.80
N HIS A 114 14.54 -24.91 23.41
CA HIS A 114 15.61 -24.17 22.73
C HIS A 114 15.36 -24.21 21.23
N ASN A 115 15.65 -23.11 20.53
CA ASN A 115 15.63 -23.06 19.08
C ASN A 115 16.77 -23.91 18.51
N LYS A 116 16.49 -24.75 17.51
CA LYS A 116 17.52 -25.50 16.79
C LYS A 116 18.31 -24.55 15.91
N VAL A 117 19.61 -24.41 16.19
CA VAL A 117 20.57 -23.68 15.34
C VAL A 117 20.71 -24.41 14.01
N LEU A 118 20.57 -23.69 12.89
CA LEU A 118 20.78 -24.24 11.55
C LEU A 118 22.18 -23.91 11.03
N LYS A 119 22.59 -24.60 9.95
CA LYS A 119 23.79 -24.25 9.19
C LYS A 119 23.55 -23.06 8.26
N SER A 120 22.30 -22.87 7.84
CA SER A 120 21.86 -21.71 7.09
C SER A 120 22.07 -20.41 7.89
N ARG A 121 22.61 -19.38 7.23
CA ARG A 121 22.89 -18.04 7.72
C ARG A 121 22.43 -16.97 6.75
N VAL A 122 21.68 -15.96 7.17
CA VAL A 122 21.26 -14.85 6.32
C VAL A 122 22.29 -13.69 6.25
N TYR A 123 22.53 -13.01 5.14
CA TYR A 123 23.60 -12.07 4.85
C TYR A 123 23.03 -10.82 4.22
N LEU A 124 23.38 -9.66 4.74
CA LEU A 124 23.02 -8.41 4.07
C LEU A 124 24.04 -8.09 2.98
N ASP A 125 23.63 -8.14 1.71
CA ASP A 125 24.55 -7.99 0.55
C ASP A 125 24.78 -6.51 0.18
N LYS A 126 23.72 -5.69 0.21
CA LYS A 126 23.84 -4.23 0.07
C LYS A 126 23.00 -3.53 1.11
N PHE A 127 23.45 -2.35 1.49
CA PHE A 127 22.72 -1.46 2.38
C PHE A 127 22.82 -0.03 1.85
N SER A 128 21.69 0.64 1.70
CA SER A 128 21.66 2.06 1.30
C SER A 128 20.60 2.83 2.08
N GLU A 129 20.94 4.04 2.52
CA GLU A 129 19.98 4.94 3.14
C GLU A 129 19.61 6.02 2.13
N SER A 130 18.30 6.23 1.94
CA SER A 130 17.79 7.26 1.04
C SER A 130 16.75 8.11 1.76
N VAL A 131 16.82 9.42 1.52
CA VAL A 131 15.80 10.36 2.00
C VAL A 131 14.54 10.15 1.17
N GLN A 132 13.43 9.84 1.84
CA GLN A 132 12.11 9.78 1.23
C GLN A 132 11.33 11.03 1.66
N TYR A 133 10.89 11.82 0.69
CA TYR A 133 10.03 12.96 0.95
C TYR A 133 8.62 12.48 1.28
N SER A 134 8.10 12.94 2.41
CA SER A 134 6.73 12.70 2.84
C SER A 134 5.74 13.49 2.00
N PHE A 135 4.47 13.10 2.05
CA PHE A 135 3.39 13.87 1.42
C PHE A 135 3.37 15.34 1.87
N LEU A 136 3.66 15.62 3.15
CA LEU A 136 3.72 16.99 3.68
C LEU A 136 4.92 17.79 3.14
N ASP A 137 6.03 17.12 2.81
CA ASP A 137 7.18 17.78 2.18
C ASP A 137 6.81 18.29 0.78
N TYR A 138 6.02 17.51 0.02
CA TYR A 138 5.49 17.98 -1.26
C TYR A 138 4.54 19.17 -1.09
N LEU A 139 3.61 19.11 -0.12
CA LEU A 139 2.71 20.24 0.14
C LEU A 139 3.46 21.51 0.56
N SER A 140 4.44 21.40 1.46
CA SER A 140 5.24 22.53 1.91
C SER A 140 6.17 23.07 0.81
N ALA A 141 6.58 22.23 -0.15
CA ALA A 141 7.30 22.64 -1.36
C ALA A 141 6.39 23.30 -2.43
N GLY A 142 5.11 23.51 -2.14
CA GLY A 142 4.16 24.20 -3.00
C GLY A 142 3.48 23.30 -4.04
N PHE A 143 3.40 21.99 -3.80
CA PHE A 143 2.51 21.14 -4.60
C PHE A 143 1.06 21.31 -4.14
N GLU A 144 0.15 21.33 -5.10
CA GLU A 144 -1.28 21.49 -4.87
C GLU A 144 -2.05 20.20 -5.22
N LEU A 145 -3.01 19.82 -4.37
CA LEU A 145 -4.05 18.88 -4.74
C LEU A 145 -5.20 19.63 -5.42
N ASN A 146 -5.48 19.27 -6.67
CA ASN A 146 -6.56 19.86 -7.45
C ASN A 146 -7.66 18.82 -7.63
N PHE A 147 -8.83 19.08 -7.07
CA PHE A 147 -9.97 18.19 -7.13
C PHE A 147 -10.80 18.48 -8.37
N MET A 148 -11.11 17.43 -9.13
CA MET A 148 -12.09 17.44 -10.22
C MET A 148 -13.27 16.57 -9.81
N VAL A 149 -14.48 16.99 -10.15
CA VAL A 149 -15.68 16.20 -9.92
C VAL A 149 -16.41 16.03 -11.24
N ALA A 150 -16.79 14.80 -11.55
CA ALA A 150 -17.68 14.46 -12.63
C ALA A 150 -18.92 13.82 -12.03
N ILE A 151 -20.08 14.42 -12.32
CA ILE A 151 -21.36 13.99 -11.81
C ILE A 151 -22.11 13.33 -12.97
N ASP A 152 -22.65 12.16 -12.71
CA ASP A 152 -23.50 11.46 -13.67
C ASP A 152 -24.83 12.21 -13.82
N PHE A 153 -25.14 12.66 -15.04
CA PHE A 153 -26.43 13.27 -15.42
C PHE A 153 -27.20 12.35 -16.36
N THR A 154 -27.12 11.03 -16.14
CA THR A 154 -27.85 10.08 -16.98
C THR A 154 -29.33 9.96 -16.61
N ALA A 155 -30.18 9.65 -17.59
CA ALA A 155 -31.63 9.57 -17.44
C ALA A 155 -32.11 8.53 -16.42
N SER A 156 -31.29 7.52 -16.12
CA SER A 156 -31.55 6.53 -15.06
C SER A 156 -31.67 7.14 -13.66
N ASN A 157 -31.13 8.34 -13.44
CA ASN A 157 -31.25 9.06 -12.17
C ASN A 157 -32.65 9.66 -11.93
N GLY A 158 -33.58 9.53 -12.90
CA GLY A 158 -34.95 10.04 -12.79
C GLY A 158 -35.04 11.56 -12.98
N ASN A 159 -36.25 12.08 -13.19
CA ASN A 159 -36.46 13.51 -13.42
C ASN A 159 -36.13 14.33 -12.15
N PRO A 160 -35.18 15.27 -12.17
CA PRO A 160 -34.74 16.01 -10.98
C PRO A 160 -35.84 16.82 -10.26
N ARG A 161 -36.98 17.05 -10.93
CA ARG A 161 -38.14 17.74 -10.36
C ARG A 161 -39.03 16.81 -9.51
N LEU A 162 -38.80 15.51 -9.57
CA LEU A 162 -39.60 14.51 -8.85
C LEU A 162 -38.85 14.03 -7.60
N PRO A 163 -39.55 13.82 -6.46
CA PRO A 163 -38.92 13.41 -5.20
C PRO A 163 -38.23 12.04 -5.22
N ASP A 164 -38.52 11.20 -6.20
CA ASP A 164 -37.90 9.88 -6.40
C ASP A 164 -36.58 9.94 -7.20
N SER A 165 -36.22 11.10 -7.75
CA SER A 165 -34.94 11.27 -8.44
C SER A 165 -33.75 11.35 -7.48
N LEU A 166 -32.64 10.73 -7.88
CA LEU A 166 -31.37 10.83 -7.16
C LEU A 166 -30.77 12.25 -7.19
N HIS A 167 -31.22 13.09 -8.15
CA HIS A 167 -30.86 14.51 -8.24
C HIS A 167 -31.89 15.45 -7.59
N TYR A 168 -32.95 14.94 -6.98
CA TYR A 168 -34.00 15.79 -6.41
C TYR A 168 -33.41 16.85 -5.48
N ILE A 169 -33.78 18.11 -5.70
CA ILE A 169 -33.37 19.22 -4.83
C ILE A 169 -34.48 19.44 -3.82
N ASP A 170 -34.26 18.97 -2.59
CA ASP A 170 -35.25 19.06 -1.52
C ASP A 170 -35.44 20.53 -1.09
N PRO A 171 -36.67 21.09 -1.15
CA PRO A 171 -36.95 22.45 -0.71
C PRO A 171 -36.64 22.72 0.78
N SER A 172 -36.58 21.68 1.61
CA SER A 172 -36.18 21.78 3.02
C SER A 172 -34.66 21.95 3.21
N GLY A 173 -33.87 21.90 2.13
CA GLY A 173 -32.41 22.01 2.16
C GLY A 173 -31.69 20.71 2.50
N ARG A 174 -32.40 19.58 2.57
CA ARG A 174 -31.75 18.27 2.75
C ARG A 174 -30.93 17.92 1.50
N PRO A 175 -29.65 17.57 1.63
CA PRO A 175 -28.82 17.21 0.49
C PRO A 175 -29.25 15.84 -0.08
N ASN A 176 -29.38 15.76 -1.41
CA ASN A 176 -29.49 14.47 -2.10
C ASN A 176 -28.15 13.72 -2.10
N THR A 177 -28.12 12.53 -2.71
CA THR A 177 -26.94 11.68 -2.66
C THR A 177 -25.71 12.28 -3.32
N TYR A 178 -25.87 13.06 -4.38
CA TYR A 178 -24.77 13.77 -5.05
C TYR A 178 -24.32 15.03 -4.29
N GLN A 179 -25.15 15.55 -3.36
CA GLN A 179 -24.90 16.77 -2.59
C GLN A 179 -24.25 16.52 -1.21
N LYS A 180 -23.97 15.28 -0.83
CA LYS A 180 -23.41 14.93 0.50
C LYS A 180 -21.94 15.33 0.71
N VAL A 181 -21.35 16.12 -0.19
CA VAL A 181 -19.95 16.55 -0.10
C VAL A 181 -19.89 17.96 0.49
N GLU A 182 -19.55 18.05 1.78
CA GLU A 182 -19.34 19.33 2.47
C GLU A 182 -18.03 20.00 2.04
N GLY A 183 -18.00 21.35 2.05
CA GLY A 183 -16.78 22.13 1.82
C GLY A 183 -16.46 22.50 0.37
N ILE A 184 -17.37 22.21 -0.58
CA ILE A 184 -17.14 22.54 -2.01
C ILE A 184 -18.26 23.39 -2.62
N GLN A 185 -18.49 24.57 -2.03
CA GLN A 185 -19.56 25.50 -2.45
C GLN A 185 -19.54 25.82 -3.96
N GLY A 186 -18.35 25.97 -4.55
CA GLY A 186 -18.21 26.22 -6.00
C GLY A 186 -18.71 25.07 -6.88
N ILE A 187 -18.45 23.82 -6.46
CA ILE A 187 -18.95 22.63 -7.16
C ILE A 187 -20.46 22.50 -6.99
N MET A 188 -20.98 22.82 -5.80
CA MET A 188 -22.41 22.79 -5.54
C MET A 188 -23.18 23.79 -6.39
N MET A 189 -22.66 25.01 -6.57
CA MET A 189 -23.25 26.00 -7.48
C MET A 189 -23.22 25.54 -8.94
N ALA A 190 -22.09 25.00 -9.41
CA ALA A 190 -21.97 24.46 -10.76
C ALA A 190 -22.91 23.28 -11.00
N TYR A 191 -23.05 22.38 -10.02
CA TYR A 191 -23.97 21.25 -10.05
C TYR A 191 -25.43 21.70 -10.14
N THR A 192 -25.90 22.57 -9.25
CA THR A 192 -27.28 23.07 -9.27
C THR A 192 -27.58 23.83 -10.56
N SER A 193 -26.62 24.61 -11.06
CA SER A 193 -26.75 25.30 -12.35
C SER A 193 -26.86 24.30 -13.51
N ALA A 194 -26.03 23.26 -13.55
CA ALA A 194 -26.09 22.24 -14.59
C ALA A 194 -27.45 21.53 -14.55
N LEU A 195 -27.91 21.12 -13.38
CA LEU A 195 -29.17 20.38 -13.20
C LEU A 195 -30.41 21.10 -13.72
N LEU A 196 -30.44 22.42 -13.66
CA LEU A 196 -31.56 23.22 -14.17
C LEU A 196 -31.47 23.47 -15.68
N ASN A 197 -30.30 23.31 -16.29
CA ASN A 197 -30.02 23.74 -17.66
C ASN A 197 -29.64 22.59 -18.61
N VAL A 198 -29.46 21.37 -18.11
CA VAL A 198 -29.19 20.18 -18.93
C VAL A 198 -30.33 19.17 -18.81
N SER A 199 -30.56 18.41 -19.88
CA SER A 199 -31.47 17.26 -19.85
C SER A 199 -30.69 15.99 -19.59
N LEU A 200 -31.21 15.13 -18.72
CA LEU A 200 -30.58 13.85 -18.44
C LEU A 200 -30.66 12.93 -19.66
N ALA A 201 -29.55 12.27 -20.00
CA ALA A 201 -29.41 11.50 -21.24
C ALA A 201 -28.68 10.16 -21.01
N GLY A 202 -28.26 9.45 -22.06
CA GLY A 202 -27.48 8.22 -21.89
C GLY A 202 -26.73 7.85 -23.17
N PRO A 203 -25.84 6.83 -23.11
CA PRO A 203 -25.50 6.01 -21.94
C PRO A 203 -24.49 6.70 -21.00
N THR A 204 -24.19 6.07 -19.87
CA THR A 204 -23.11 6.49 -18.96
C THR A 204 -21.75 6.22 -19.60
N LEU A 205 -20.99 7.28 -19.91
CA LEU A 205 -19.69 7.18 -20.57
C LEU A 205 -18.60 7.88 -19.77
N PHE A 206 -17.71 7.08 -19.15
CA PHE A 206 -16.57 7.61 -18.40
C PHE A 206 -15.37 7.97 -19.26
N GLY A 207 -15.22 7.34 -20.43
CA GLY A 207 -14.08 7.55 -21.33
C GLY A 207 -13.81 9.03 -21.64
N PRO A 208 -14.82 9.82 -22.09
CA PRO A 208 -14.64 11.25 -22.35
C PRO A 208 -14.24 12.06 -21.11
N VAL A 209 -14.82 11.76 -19.95
CA VAL A 209 -14.51 12.44 -18.69
C VAL A 209 -13.07 12.19 -18.26
N ILE A 210 -12.64 10.92 -18.28
CA ILE A 210 -11.26 10.53 -17.94
C ILE A 210 -10.28 11.17 -18.93
N SER A 211 -10.61 11.19 -20.22
CA SER A 211 -9.76 11.79 -21.26
C SER A 211 -9.60 13.29 -21.05
N ASN A 212 -10.67 14.01 -20.70
CA ASN A 212 -10.60 15.44 -20.40
C ASN A 212 -9.79 15.71 -19.13
N ALA A 213 -9.97 14.93 -18.06
CA ALA A 213 -9.18 15.06 -16.84
C ALA A 213 -7.69 14.81 -17.10
N ALA A 214 -7.37 13.78 -17.88
CA ALA A 214 -6.00 13.49 -18.31
C ALA A 214 -5.40 14.60 -19.17
N LEU A 215 -6.19 15.21 -20.07
CA LEU A 215 -5.75 16.35 -20.88
C LEU A 215 -5.40 17.56 -20.02
N ILE A 216 -6.25 17.92 -19.05
CA ILE A 216 -5.98 19.01 -18.10
C ILE A 216 -4.71 18.73 -17.30
N ALA A 217 -4.55 17.49 -16.79
CA ALA A 217 -3.35 17.08 -16.08
C ALA A 217 -2.10 17.17 -16.96
N SER A 218 -2.18 16.73 -18.23
CA SER A 218 -1.08 16.81 -19.19
C SER A 218 -0.66 18.25 -19.49
N GLN A 219 -1.61 19.16 -19.68
CA GLN A 219 -1.33 20.59 -19.88
C GLN A 219 -0.68 21.23 -18.64
N SER A 220 -1.10 20.83 -17.44
CA SER A 220 -0.47 21.26 -16.20
C SER A 220 0.99 20.80 -16.11
N VAL A 221 1.29 19.57 -16.52
CA VAL A 221 2.68 19.07 -16.57
C VAL A 221 3.49 19.84 -17.61
N ALA A 222 2.93 20.12 -18.79
CA ALA A 222 3.61 20.85 -19.86
C ALA A 222 3.98 22.30 -19.48
N THR A 223 3.23 22.91 -18.57
CA THR A 223 3.52 24.26 -18.04
C THR A 223 4.44 24.24 -16.81
N GLY A 224 4.90 23.07 -16.38
CA GLY A 224 5.73 22.91 -15.17
C GLY A 224 4.97 23.13 -13.86
N ALA A 225 3.64 23.13 -13.88
CA ALA A 225 2.83 23.35 -12.70
C ALA A 225 2.90 22.14 -11.74
N ARG A 226 3.00 22.42 -10.43
CA ARG A 226 3.13 21.43 -9.37
C ARG A 226 1.77 20.95 -8.86
N LYS A 227 0.91 20.50 -9.78
CA LYS A 227 -0.47 20.10 -9.45
C LYS A 227 -0.66 18.60 -9.59
N TYR A 228 -1.23 17.98 -8.58
CA TYR A 228 -1.72 16.61 -8.63
C TYR A 228 -3.25 16.64 -8.67
N PHE A 229 -3.83 15.93 -9.64
CA PHE A 229 -5.27 15.97 -9.87
C PHE A 229 -5.96 14.71 -9.34
N VAL A 230 -7.04 14.92 -8.59
CA VAL A 230 -7.91 13.84 -8.08
C VAL A 230 -9.26 13.97 -8.76
N LEU A 231 -9.60 13.03 -9.63
CA LEU A 231 -10.92 12.96 -10.27
C LEU A 231 -11.86 12.07 -9.44
N LEU A 232 -12.90 12.67 -8.88
CA LEU A 232 -14.03 11.96 -8.30
C LEU A 232 -15.12 11.82 -9.35
N ILE A 233 -15.41 10.58 -9.76
CA ILE A 233 -16.57 10.26 -10.61
C ILE A 233 -17.67 9.76 -9.70
N SER A 234 -18.78 10.48 -9.63
CA SER A 234 -19.97 10.08 -8.90
C SER A 234 -20.99 9.53 -9.90
N GLN A 235 -21.18 8.21 -9.85
CA GLN A 235 -22.26 7.50 -10.53
C GLN A 235 -23.05 6.76 -9.46
N MET A 236 -24.37 6.86 -9.52
CA MET A 236 -25.28 6.07 -8.69
C MET A 236 -26.14 5.22 -9.62
N GLU A 237 -26.16 3.92 -9.37
CA GLU A 237 -27.11 3.00 -9.98
C GLU A 237 -28.14 2.58 -8.91
N TRP A 238 -29.33 2.20 -9.36
CA TRP A 238 -30.38 1.65 -8.51
C TRP A 238 -30.01 0.26 -7.96
#